data_AF-A0A6L5G2V1-F1
#
_entry.id   AF-A0A6L5G2V1-F1
#
_cell.length_a   1.000
_cell.length_b   1.000
_cell.length_c   1.000
_cell.angle_alpha   90.00
_cell.angle_beta   90.00
_cell.angle_gamma   90.00
#
_symmetry.space_group_name_H-M   'P 1'
#
loop_
_entity.id
_entity.type
_entity.pdbx_description
1 polymer ?
#
loop_
_entity_poly.entity_id
_entity_poly.type
_entity_poly.pdbx_seq_one_letter_code
_entity_poly.pdbx_strand_id
1 'polypeptide(L)'
;MARFLGGQELAARLGPRCRIIFTGAAGGLLGDASRVLFPARTSLGEFDSKETAHHPRAISEELGGRPFVLVTSAFHMPRSMRVFRRGGLEPIAYPCGYLVSARHKVTGLIPSSRGLELSQIALAEYAANAFDALVRP
;
A
#
# COMPACT_ATOMS: atom_id res chain seq x y z
N MET A 1 2.01 0.88 10.37
CA MET A 1 3.04 1.89 10.69
C MET A 1 4.12 2.05 9.61
N ALA A 2 4.83 1.00 9.19
CA ALA A 2 5.96 1.11 8.24
C ALA A 2 5.64 1.84 6.91
N ARG A 3 4.43 1.66 6.38
CA ARG A 3 3.94 2.35 5.17
C ARG A 3 3.82 3.87 5.35
N PHE A 4 3.35 4.31 6.52
CA PHE A 4 3.18 5.71 6.85
C PHE A 4 4.53 6.42 6.97
N LEU A 5 5.45 5.84 7.75
CA LEU A 5 6.79 6.39 7.93
C LEU A 5 7.58 6.42 6.62
N GLY A 6 7.57 5.32 5.85
CA GLY A 6 8.26 5.27 4.56
C GLY A 6 7.70 6.28 3.55
N GLY A 7 6.39 6.52 3.56
CA GLY A 7 5.76 7.55 2.73
C GLY A 7 6.19 8.97 3.12
N GLN A 8 6.25 9.27 4.41
CA GLN A 8 6.71 10.57 4.90
C GLN A 8 8.20 10.80 4.61
N GLU A 9 9.04 9.79 4.83
CA GLU A 9 10.47 9.86 4.52
C GLU A 9 10.71 10.14 3.04
N LEU A 10 10.01 9.44 2.16
CA LEU A 10 10.09 9.68 0.73
C LEU A 10 9.64 11.11 0.36
N ALA A 11 8.52 11.57 0.92
CA ALA A 11 8.03 12.92 0.67
C ALA A 11 8.98 14.00 1.16
N ALA A 12 9.68 13.77 2.28
CA ALA A 12 10.73 14.67 2.77
C ALA A 12 11.89 14.77 1.77
N ARG A 13 12.32 13.65 1.18
CA ARG A 13 13.38 13.59 0.16
C ARG A 13 12.99 14.24 -1.17
N LEU A 14 11.72 14.14 -1.57
CA LEU A 14 11.19 14.75 -2.80
C LEU A 14 10.91 16.26 -2.68
N GLY A 15 10.97 16.81 -1.46
CA GLY A 15 10.89 18.24 -1.21
C GLY A 15 9.47 18.79 -0.95
N PRO A 16 9.35 20.10 -0.66
CA PRO A 16 8.16 20.75 -0.10
C PRO A 16 6.91 20.75 -0.96
N ARG A 17 7.04 20.56 -2.26
CA ARG A 17 5.92 20.51 -3.20
C ARG A 17 5.33 19.11 -3.37
N CYS A 18 5.93 18.10 -2.74
CA CYS A 18 5.42 16.74 -2.80
C CYS A 18 4.09 16.63 -2.04
N ARG A 19 3.05 16.17 -2.75
CA ARG A 19 1.72 15.93 -2.19
C ARG A 19 1.57 14.43 -1.87
N ILE A 20 1.08 14.13 -0.68
CA ILE A 20 0.80 12.77 -0.21
C ILE A 20 -0.71 12.54 -0.25
N ILE A 21 -1.12 11.45 -0.89
CA ILE A 21 -2.50 10.98 -0.93
C ILE A 21 -2.59 9.67 -0.16
N PHE A 22 -3.48 9.60 0.83
CA PHE A 22 -3.76 8.38 1.58
C PHE A 22 -5.01 7.70 1.05
N THR A 23 -4.98 6.36 0.93
CA THR A 23 -6.10 5.55 0.43
C THR A 23 -6.39 4.32 1.30
N GLY A 24 -7.66 3.88 1.34
CA GLY A 24 -8.14 2.66 2.00
C GLY A 24 -8.69 2.88 3.42
N ALA A 25 -9.13 1.81 4.08
CA ALA A 25 -9.87 1.86 5.36
C ALA A 25 -9.12 2.55 6.52
N ALA A 26 -7.79 2.45 6.56
CA ALA A 26 -6.96 3.18 7.53
C ALA A 26 -6.49 4.56 7.03
N GLY A 27 -6.80 4.89 5.77
CA GLY A 27 -6.40 6.11 5.07
C GLY A 27 -7.07 7.36 5.64
N GLY A 28 -8.32 7.25 6.11
CA GLY A 28 -9.01 8.35 6.82
C GLY A 28 -8.26 8.75 8.10
N LEU A 29 -8.11 7.79 9.03
CA LEU A 29 -7.44 8.02 10.31
C LEU A 29 -5.98 8.48 10.16
N LEU A 30 -5.21 7.83 9.26
CA LEU A 30 -3.81 8.21 9.01
C LEU A 30 -3.70 9.52 8.23
N GLY A 31 -4.66 9.82 7.36
CA GLY A 31 -4.75 11.09 6.66
C GLY A 31 -5.00 12.24 7.63
N ASP A 32 -5.93 12.08 8.57
CA ASP A 32 -6.19 13.08 9.61
C ASP A 32 -4.97 13.33 10.49
N ALA A 33 -4.30 12.25 10.95
CA ALA A 33 -3.04 12.38 11.67
C ALA A 33 -1.95 13.08 10.83
N SER A 34 -1.89 12.79 9.52
CA SER A 34 -0.97 13.45 8.60
C SER A 34 -1.31 14.92 8.38
N ARG A 35 -2.57 15.36 8.47
CA ARG A 35 -2.92 16.79 8.38
C ARG A 35 -2.40 17.57 9.58
N VAL A 36 -2.41 16.98 10.77
CA VAL A 36 -1.86 17.62 11.97
C VAL A 36 -0.33 17.74 11.86
N LEU A 37 0.33 16.69 11.38
CA LEU A 37 1.79 16.64 11.31
C LEU A 37 2.36 17.34 10.06
N PHE A 38 1.64 17.31 8.94
CA PHE A 38 2.08 17.78 7.61
C PHE A 38 0.92 18.42 6.80
N PRO A 39 0.35 19.53 7.29
CA PRO A 39 -0.86 20.13 6.71
C PRO A 39 -0.70 20.61 5.26
N ALA A 40 0.48 21.17 4.92
CA ALA A 40 0.73 21.74 3.59
C ALA A 40 0.96 20.70 2.48
N ARG A 41 1.04 19.41 2.82
CA ARG A 41 1.40 18.33 1.88
C ARG A 41 0.37 17.21 1.80
N THR A 42 -0.64 17.20 2.65
CA THR A 42 -1.59 16.09 2.78
C THR A 42 -2.90 16.41 2.10
N SER A 43 -3.31 15.59 1.13
CA SER A 43 -4.67 15.59 0.56
C SER A 43 -5.30 14.21 0.83
N LEU A 44 -6.47 14.19 1.47
CA LEU A 44 -7.27 12.96 1.57
C LEU A 44 -8.11 12.83 0.31
N GLY A 45 -7.98 11.70 -0.37
CA GLY A 45 -9.03 11.22 -1.26
C GLY A 45 -10.03 10.43 -0.44
N GLU A 46 -11.31 10.72 -0.61
CA GLU A 46 -12.38 9.98 0.05
C GLU A 46 -12.49 8.60 -0.63
N PHE A 47 -11.92 7.58 0.03
CA PHE A 47 -11.94 6.22 -0.47
C PHE A 47 -12.51 5.28 0.58
N ASP A 48 -13.82 5.45 0.82
CA ASP A 48 -14.64 4.52 1.59
C ASP A 48 -14.91 3.21 0.80
N SER A 49 -13.91 2.74 0.03
CA SER A 49 -13.95 1.43 -0.58
C SER A 49 -13.12 0.49 0.27
N LYS A 50 -13.84 -0.45 0.91
CA LYS A 50 -13.25 -1.68 1.48
C LYS A 50 -12.48 -2.48 0.42
N GLU A 51 -12.70 -2.21 -0.86
CA GLU A 51 -12.10 -2.89 -1.98
C GLU A 51 -11.01 -2.07 -2.68
N THR A 52 -9.83 -2.69 -2.84
CA THR A 52 -8.68 -2.07 -3.51
C THR A 52 -8.96 -1.73 -4.98
N ALA A 53 -9.95 -2.39 -5.60
CA ALA A 53 -10.26 -2.32 -7.02
C ALA A 53 -10.79 -0.96 -7.51
N HIS A 54 -11.39 -0.14 -6.63
CA HIS A 54 -11.93 1.17 -7.02
C HIS A 54 -10.93 2.33 -6.90
N HIS A 55 -9.80 2.13 -6.20
CA HIS A 55 -8.78 3.16 -6.04
C HIS A 55 -8.16 3.70 -7.34
N PRO A 56 -7.93 2.90 -8.41
CA PRO A 56 -7.24 3.39 -9.61
C PRO A 56 -7.99 4.51 -10.34
N ARG A 57 -9.32 4.41 -10.49
CA ARG A 57 -10.09 5.41 -11.25
C ARG A 57 -10.05 6.77 -10.58
N ALA A 58 -10.33 6.81 -9.29
CA ALA A 58 -10.37 8.08 -8.58
C ALA A 58 -8.97 8.66 -8.33
N ILE A 59 -7.93 7.83 -8.20
CA ILE A 59 -6.55 8.32 -8.25
C ILE A 59 -6.22 8.88 -9.64
N SER A 60 -6.67 8.25 -10.71
CA SER A 60 -6.45 8.76 -12.07
C SER A 60 -7.06 10.15 -12.27
N GLU A 61 -8.29 10.35 -11.80
CA GLU A 61 -8.98 11.65 -11.83
C GLU A 61 -8.22 12.71 -11.02
N GLU A 62 -7.84 12.38 -9.78
CA GLU A 62 -7.12 13.29 -8.88
C GLU A 62 -5.70 13.66 -9.39
N LEU A 63 -5.05 12.73 -10.08
CA LEU A 63 -3.70 12.95 -10.61
C LEU A 63 -3.69 13.58 -12.00
N GLY A 64 -4.79 13.52 -12.75
CA GLY A 64 -4.86 14.02 -14.13
C GLY A 64 -3.79 13.39 -15.03
N GLY A 65 -3.52 12.09 -14.84
CA GLY A 65 -2.50 11.36 -15.62
C GLY A 65 -1.04 11.63 -15.24
N ARG A 66 -0.76 12.41 -14.18
CA ARG A 66 0.62 12.62 -13.72
C ARG A 66 1.24 11.32 -13.15
N PRO A 67 2.54 11.08 -13.38
CA PRO A 67 3.23 9.95 -12.77
C PRO A 67 3.25 10.10 -11.24
N PHE A 68 3.15 8.99 -10.52
CA PHE A 68 3.13 8.98 -9.07
C PHE A 68 3.87 7.77 -8.51
N VAL A 69 4.27 7.90 -7.24
CA VAL A 69 4.92 6.83 -6.50
C VAL A 69 3.88 6.11 -5.64
N LEU A 70 3.78 4.80 -5.80
CA LEU A 70 2.92 3.96 -4.99
C LEU A 70 3.67 3.45 -3.76
N VAL A 71 3.28 3.93 -2.59
CA VAL A 71 3.85 3.51 -1.30
C VAL A 71 2.93 2.47 -0.66
N THR A 72 3.43 1.25 -0.48
CA THR A 72 2.72 0.20 0.26
C THR A 72 3.69 -0.78 0.90
N SER A 73 3.18 -1.78 1.62
CA SER A 73 4.02 -2.85 2.18
C SER A 73 4.67 -3.62 1.04
N ALA A 74 5.94 -3.99 1.17
CA ALA A 74 6.65 -4.84 0.22
C ALA A 74 5.86 -6.12 -0.08
N PHE A 75 5.18 -6.66 0.93
CA PHE A 75 4.34 -7.84 0.79
C PHE A 75 3.13 -7.64 -0.13
N HIS A 76 2.43 -6.50 -0.01
CA HIS A 76 1.26 -6.17 -0.82
C HIS A 76 1.60 -5.51 -2.16
N MET A 77 2.89 -5.20 -2.39
CA MET A 77 3.32 -4.43 -3.56
C MET A 77 2.94 -5.11 -4.89
N PRO A 78 3.20 -6.42 -5.11
CA PRO A 78 2.85 -7.07 -6.37
C PRO A 78 1.36 -6.99 -6.70
N ARG A 79 0.50 -7.19 -5.69
CA ARG A 79 -0.95 -7.09 -5.85
C ARG A 79 -1.39 -5.66 -6.12
N SER A 80 -0.86 -4.70 -5.35
CA SER A 80 -1.20 -3.29 -5.50
C SER A 80 -0.85 -2.78 -6.90
N MET A 81 0.37 -3.08 -7.38
CA MET A 81 0.80 -2.75 -8.75
C MET A 81 -0.14 -3.33 -9.82
N ARG A 82 -0.62 -4.56 -9.64
CA ARG A 82 -1.56 -5.21 -10.57
C ARG A 82 -2.89 -4.46 -10.63
N VAL A 83 -3.43 -4.05 -9.47
CA VAL A 83 -4.68 -3.31 -9.39
C VAL A 83 -4.57 -1.96 -10.12
N PHE A 84 -3.50 -1.20 -9.90
CA PHE A 84 -3.28 0.07 -10.61
C PHE A 84 -3.11 -0.12 -12.12
N ARG A 85 -2.32 -1.13 -12.55
CA ARG A 85 -2.15 -1.45 -13.98
C ARG A 85 -3.44 -1.86 -14.67
N ARG A 86 -4.29 -2.65 -14.00
CA ARG A 86 -5.64 -2.99 -14.51
C ARG A 86 -6.52 -1.75 -14.67
N GLY A 87 -6.32 -0.73 -13.83
CA GLY A 87 -6.96 0.57 -13.96
C GLY A 87 -6.34 1.50 -15.00
N GLY A 88 -5.37 1.03 -15.80
CA GLY A 88 -4.69 1.84 -16.81
C GLY A 88 -3.60 2.78 -16.26
N LEU A 89 -3.19 2.61 -15.01
CA LEU A 89 -2.16 3.42 -14.36
C LEU A 89 -0.84 2.66 -14.22
N GLU A 90 0.28 3.38 -14.38
CA GLU A 90 1.62 2.81 -14.24
C GLU A 90 2.47 3.55 -13.18
N PRO A 91 2.24 3.28 -11.89
CA PRO A 91 2.98 3.93 -10.82
C PRO A 91 4.42 3.42 -10.67
N ILE A 92 5.25 4.23 -10.02
CA ILE A 92 6.59 3.83 -9.57
C ILE A 92 6.46 3.14 -8.21
N ALA A 93 6.94 1.90 -8.08
CA ALA A 93 6.82 1.14 -6.84
C ALA A 93 7.80 1.66 -5.75
N TYR A 94 7.29 1.89 -4.55
CA TYR A 94 8.08 2.16 -3.36
C TYR A 94 7.68 1.21 -2.22
N PRO A 95 8.30 0.02 -2.12
CA PRO A 95 7.92 -1.00 -1.16
C PRO A 95 8.52 -0.71 0.21
N CYS A 96 7.69 -0.80 1.26
CA CYS A 96 8.06 -0.52 2.65
C CYS A 96 7.92 -1.75 3.55
N GLY A 97 8.63 -1.79 4.67
CA GLY A 97 8.42 -2.83 5.69
C GLY A 97 8.75 -4.25 5.20
N TYR A 98 9.88 -4.40 4.50
CA TYR A 98 10.38 -5.69 4.05
C TYR A 98 10.45 -6.68 5.22
N LEU A 99 9.77 -7.80 5.05
CA LEU A 99 9.88 -8.93 5.96
C LEU A 99 11.12 -9.73 5.54
N VAL A 100 12.27 -9.38 6.11
CA VAL A 100 13.49 -10.15 5.88
C VAL A 100 13.42 -11.41 6.73
N SER A 101 13.27 -12.56 6.10
CA SER A 101 13.51 -13.84 6.78
C SER A 101 15.02 -14.00 6.92
N ALA A 102 15.52 -14.06 8.16
CA ALA A 102 16.80 -14.72 8.39
C ALA A 102 16.74 -16.16 7.84
N ARG A 103 17.89 -16.77 7.50
CA ARG A 103 17.98 -18.16 7.02
C ARG A 103 16.94 -19.06 7.70
N HIS A 104 16.18 -19.80 6.90
CA HIS A 104 15.17 -20.73 7.41
C HIS A 104 15.82 -21.68 8.43
N LYS A 105 15.48 -21.50 9.70
CA LYS A 105 15.84 -22.42 10.78
C LYS A 105 14.66 -23.35 11.02
N VAL A 106 14.93 -24.60 11.38
CA VAL A 106 13.89 -25.57 11.76
C VAL A 106 13.05 -25.03 12.95
N THR A 107 13.66 -24.22 13.81
CA THR A 107 12.97 -23.52 14.91
C THR A 107 11.90 -22.52 14.44
N GLY A 108 11.93 -22.11 13.17
CA GLY A 108 10.89 -21.26 12.57
C GLY A 108 9.56 -21.99 12.35
N LEU A 109 9.53 -23.32 12.49
CA LEU A 109 8.31 -24.14 12.45
C LEU A 109 7.62 -24.22 13.82
N ILE A 110 8.25 -23.71 14.88
CA ILE A 110 7.64 -23.69 16.22
C ILE A 110 6.49 -22.68 16.19
N PRO A 111 5.25 -23.09 16.57
CA PRO A 111 4.12 -22.19 16.61
C PRO A 111 4.40 -20.97 17.47
N SER A 112 4.12 -19.79 16.94
CA SER A 112 4.23 -18.53 17.65
C SER A 112 3.15 -17.57 17.17
N SER A 113 2.80 -16.59 18.01
CA SER A 113 1.87 -15.52 17.64
C SER A 113 2.31 -14.80 16.36
N ARG A 114 3.61 -14.51 16.23
CA ARG A 114 4.20 -13.91 15.03
C ARG A 114 4.11 -14.84 13.82
N GLY A 115 4.36 -16.14 14.00
CA GLY A 115 4.22 -17.13 12.92
C GLY A 115 2.78 -17.25 12.43
N LEU A 116 1.80 -17.19 13.34
CA LEU A 116 0.37 -17.19 13.00
C LEU A 116 -0.03 -15.93 12.22
N GLU A 117 0.40 -14.76 12.67
CA GLU A 117 0.17 -13.48 11.95
C GLU A 117 0.76 -13.53 10.54
N LEU A 118 2.00 -14.00 10.39
CA LEU A 118 2.66 -14.15 9.09
C LEU A 118 1.93 -15.16 8.19
N SER A 119 1.43 -16.26 8.76
CA SER A 119 0.65 -17.26 8.04
C SER A 119 -0.70 -16.71 7.58
N GLN A 120 -1.39 -15.95 8.44
CA GLN A 120 -2.64 -15.26 8.08
C GLN A 120 -2.42 -14.30 6.92
N ILE A 121 -1.37 -13.48 7.00
CA ILE A 121 -0.97 -12.54 5.95
C ILE A 121 -0.66 -13.29 4.64
N ALA A 122 0.11 -14.38 4.72
CA ALA A 122 0.43 -15.23 3.57
C ALA A 122 -0.81 -15.82 2.91
N LEU A 123 -1.68 -16.45 3.69
CA LEU A 123 -2.92 -17.06 3.20
C LEU A 123 -3.84 -16.03 2.56
N ALA A 124 -4.03 -14.87 3.20
CA ALA A 124 -4.88 -13.80 2.66
C ALA A 124 -4.37 -13.29 1.31
N GLU A 125 -3.07 -13.08 1.16
CA GLU A 125 -2.51 -12.63 -0.13
C GLU A 125 -2.48 -13.75 -1.18
N TYR A 126 -2.26 -15.01 -0.82
CA TYR A 126 -2.41 -16.11 -1.77
C TYR A 126 -3.83 -16.22 -2.28
N ALA A 127 -4.83 -16.13 -1.39
CA ALA A 127 -6.23 -16.13 -1.76
C ALA A 127 -6.57 -14.94 -2.67
N ALA A 128 -6.10 -13.73 -2.34
CA ALA A 128 -6.31 -12.54 -3.16
C ALA A 128 -5.66 -12.67 -4.56
N ASN A 129 -4.43 -13.19 -4.63
CA ASN A 129 -3.75 -13.43 -5.91
C ASN A 129 -4.47 -14.50 -6.76
N ALA A 130 -4.98 -15.56 -6.13
CA ALA A 130 -5.75 -16.59 -6.82
C ALA A 130 -7.08 -16.05 -7.34
N PHE A 131 -7.81 -15.28 -6.51
CA PHE A 131 -9.03 -14.59 -6.92
C PHE A 131 -8.78 -13.66 -8.10
N ASP A 132 -7.75 -12.82 -8.02
CA ASP A 132 -7.37 -11.91 -9.11
C ASP A 132 -7.00 -12.66 -10.40
N ALA A 133 -6.46 -13.87 -10.31
CA ALA A 133 -6.12 -14.69 -11.48
C ALA A 133 -7.34 -15.38 -12.11
N LEU A 134 -8.34 -15.75 -11.29
CA LEU A 134 -9.56 -16.45 -11.71
C LEU A 134 -10.62 -15.48 -12.24
N VAL A 135 -10.74 -14.31 -11.63
CA VAL A 135 -11.63 -13.24 -12.09
C VAL A 135 -10.89 -12.46 -13.19
N ARG A 136 -10.89 -13.03 -14.40
CA ARG A 136 -10.51 -12.31 -15.62
C ARG A 136 -11.72 -11.51 -16.11
N PRO A 137 -11.58 -10.23 -16.49
CA PRO A 137 -12.50 -9.62 -17.45
C PRO A 137 -12.34 -10.28 -18.83
#